data_AF-A0A8J5TKK1-F1
#
_entry.id   AF-A0A8J5TKK1-F1
#
_cell.length_a   1.000
_cell.length_b   1.000
_cell.length_c   1.000
_cell.angle_alpha   90.00
_cell.angle_beta   90.00
_cell.angle_gamma   90.00
#
_symmetry.space_group_name_H-M   'P 1'
#
loop_
_entity.id
_entity.type
_entity.pdbx_description
1 polymer ?
#
loop_
_entity_poly.entity_id
_entity_poly.type
_entity_poly.pdbx_seq_one_letter_code
_entity_poly.pdbx_strand_id
1 'polypeptide(L)'
;MHFTGGGGGGGSSGGGATLSEMYQSARRMLLSARDGVARVERLASAPSSSSYSSAPHVGGVGDPAAAADEVRREVTQIRGMCAQMDRLWRSIPAKGQRDLWKRKVEQLSEERILEAKERTELFERANGESSHVLRIFDDEAQAMQSARSSSRMLEEAYDRGVAILHSMLTRGID
;
A
#
# COMPACT_ATOMS: atom_id res chain seq x y z
N MET A 1 45.07 -42.22 -45.50
CA MET A 1 44.71 -43.22 -44.47
C MET A 1 45.13 -42.67 -43.12
N HIS A 2 44.17 -42.59 -42.20
CA HIS A 2 44.26 -42.51 -40.73
C HIS A 2 45.49 -41.86 -40.06
N PHE A 3 45.25 -40.73 -39.39
CA PHE A 3 45.77 -40.53 -38.03
C PHE A 3 44.58 -40.35 -37.09
N THR A 4 44.45 -41.32 -36.20
CA THR A 4 43.39 -41.51 -35.22
C THR A 4 43.47 -40.46 -34.13
N GLY A 5 42.37 -39.72 -33.94
CA GLY A 5 42.17 -38.83 -32.80
C GLY A 5 42.02 -39.65 -31.52
N GLY A 6 42.95 -39.45 -30.59
CA GLY A 6 42.87 -39.94 -29.22
C GLY A 6 42.03 -38.97 -28.40
N GLY A 7 40.90 -39.47 -27.92
CA GLY A 7 40.02 -38.75 -27.00
C GLY A 7 40.60 -38.63 -25.59
N GLY A 8 39.89 -37.89 -24.76
CA GLY A 8 40.04 -38.00 -23.31
C GLY A 8 39.94 -36.68 -22.58
N GLY A 9 38.82 -36.52 -21.88
CA GLY A 9 38.86 -35.93 -20.55
C GLY A 9 38.24 -34.55 -20.41
N GLY A 10 37.24 -34.48 -19.54
CA GLY A 10 36.89 -33.23 -18.87
C GLY A 10 35.42 -32.88 -18.97
N GLY A 11 34.55 -33.73 -18.42
CA GLY A 11 33.25 -33.27 -17.99
C GLY A 11 33.42 -32.11 -17.01
N SER A 12 32.96 -30.92 -17.39
CA SER A 12 32.63 -29.85 -16.45
C SER A 12 31.11 -29.75 -16.40
N SER A 13 30.48 -30.78 -15.84
CA SER A 13 29.14 -30.68 -15.26
C SER A 13 29.24 -29.92 -13.93
N GLY A 14 29.64 -28.65 -13.99
CA GLY A 14 29.59 -27.71 -12.87
C GLY A 14 28.32 -26.89 -12.97
N GLY A 15 27.16 -27.54 -12.80
CA GLY A 15 25.85 -26.90 -12.80
C GLY A 15 25.62 -26.03 -11.56
N GLY A 16 26.42 -24.97 -11.40
CA GLY A 16 26.10 -23.88 -10.50
C GLY A 16 25.04 -23.01 -11.17
N ALA A 17 23.87 -22.88 -10.56
CA ALA A 17 22.81 -22.01 -11.07
C ALA A 17 23.40 -20.65 -11.46
N THR A 18 23.24 -20.26 -12.72
CA THR A 18 23.79 -19.00 -13.23
C THR A 18 23.15 -17.83 -12.47
N LEU A 19 23.84 -16.68 -12.40
CA LEU A 19 23.31 -15.49 -11.72
C LEU A 19 21.91 -15.10 -12.22
N SER A 20 21.63 -15.39 -13.50
CA SER A 20 20.31 -15.22 -14.13
C SER A 20 19.25 -16.17 -13.57
N GLU A 21 19.56 -17.47 -13.42
CA GLU A 21 18.64 -18.46 -12.85
C GLU A 21 18.32 -18.17 -11.37
N MET A 22 19.34 -17.78 -10.60
CA MET A 22 19.16 -17.33 -9.22
C MET A 22 18.27 -16.09 -9.15
N TYR A 23 18.49 -15.10 -10.01
CA TYR A 23 17.65 -13.90 -10.08
C TYR A 23 16.20 -14.24 -10.45
N GLN A 24 15.98 -15.07 -11.47
CA GLN A 24 14.64 -15.47 -11.89
C GLN A 24 13.90 -16.25 -10.80
N SER A 25 14.61 -17.14 -10.10
CA SER A 25 14.06 -17.89 -8.97
C SER A 25 13.74 -16.98 -7.79
N ALA A 26 14.65 -16.05 -7.43
CA ALA A 26 14.40 -15.07 -6.38
C ALA A 26 13.23 -14.14 -6.72
N ARG A 27 13.10 -13.73 -7.99
CA ARG A 27 11.98 -12.91 -8.48
C ARG A 27 10.65 -13.65 -8.38
N ARG A 28 10.61 -14.94 -8.74
CA ARG A 28 9.40 -15.76 -8.60
C ARG A 28 8.98 -15.89 -7.14
N MET A 29 9.94 -16.11 -6.25
CA MET A 29 9.71 -16.20 -4.80
C MET A 29 9.27 -14.87 -4.20
N LEU A 30 9.84 -13.74 -4.64
CA LEU A 30 9.42 -12.41 -4.23
C LEU A 30 7.96 -12.13 -4.60
N LEU A 31 7.52 -12.54 -5.79
CA LEU A 31 6.12 -12.40 -6.20
C LEU A 31 5.21 -13.31 -5.36
N SER A 32 5.59 -14.59 -5.17
CA SER A 32 4.89 -15.54 -4.29
C SER A 32 4.70 -15.01 -2.87
N ALA A 33 5.77 -14.49 -2.26
CA ALA A 33 5.75 -13.93 -0.91
C ALA A 33 4.85 -12.71 -0.80
N ARG A 34 4.84 -11.83 -1.82
CA ARG A 34 3.92 -10.67 -1.86
C ARG A 34 2.46 -11.11 -1.91
N ASP A 35 2.14 -12.09 -2.75
CA ASP A 35 0.80 -12.67 -2.81
C ASP A 35 0.44 -13.35 -1.48
N GLY A 36 1.41 -13.98 -0.81
CA GLY A 36 1.29 -14.55 0.53
C GLY A 36 0.96 -13.50 1.59
N VAL A 37 1.67 -12.37 1.62
CA VAL A 37 1.36 -11.25 2.52
C VAL A 37 -0.06 -10.73 2.30
N ALA A 38 -0.47 -10.53 1.05
CA ALA A 38 -1.82 -10.10 0.72
C ALA A 38 -2.90 -11.14 1.12
N ARG A 39 -2.55 -12.43 1.21
CA ARG A 39 -3.44 -13.47 1.78
C ARG A 39 -3.53 -13.37 3.29
N VAL A 40 -2.40 -13.20 3.98
CA VAL A 40 -2.34 -13.04 5.44
C VAL A 40 -3.17 -11.84 5.90
N GLU A 41 -3.05 -10.71 5.22
CA GLU A 41 -3.82 -9.50 5.51
C GLU A 41 -5.33 -9.71 5.35
N ARG A 42 -5.75 -10.44 4.31
CA ARG A 42 -7.17 -10.78 4.10
C ARG A 42 -7.72 -11.72 5.16
N LEU A 43 -6.95 -12.73 5.57
CA LEU A 43 -7.34 -13.65 6.63
C LEU A 43 -7.39 -12.97 8.00
N ALA A 44 -6.49 -12.01 8.26
CA ALA A 44 -6.48 -11.21 9.48
C ALA A 44 -7.62 -10.16 9.52
N SER A 45 -8.03 -9.66 8.35
CA SER A 45 -9.11 -8.67 8.22
C SER A 45 -10.50 -9.31 8.10
N ALA A 46 -10.57 -10.64 7.93
CA ALA A 46 -11.84 -11.35 7.88
C ALA A 46 -12.50 -11.27 9.27
N PRO A 47 -13.78 -10.86 9.37
CA PRO A 47 -14.50 -10.91 10.63
C PRO A 47 -14.46 -12.36 11.13
N SER A 48 -14.07 -12.56 12.38
CA SER A 48 -14.15 -13.87 13.03
C SER A 48 -15.63 -14.25 13.14
N SER A 49 -16.17 -14.85 12.10
CA SER A 49 -17.49 -15.45 12.11
C SER A 49 -17.46 -16.59 13.11
N SER A 50 -17.88 -16.28 14.34
CA SER A 50 -18.27 -17.29 15.30
C SER A 50 -19.41 -18.09 14.70
N SER A 51 -19.12 -19.33 14.29
CA SER A 51 -20.10 -20.40 14.28
C SER A 51 -19.35 -21.72 14.31
N TYR A 52 -19.33 -22.30 15.50
CA TYR A 52 -19.32 -23.73 15.79
C TYR A 52 -19.19 -24.63 14.54
N SER A 53 -18.07 -25.31 14.41
CA SER A 53 -18.03 -26.67 13.87
C SER A 53 -16.70 -27.28 14.25
N SER A 54 -16.73 -28.02 15.35
CA SER A 54 -15.69 -28.95 15.76
C SER A 54 -15.53 -30.01 14.67
N ALA A 55 -14.52 -29.86 13.82
CA ALA A 55 -13.96 -30.94 13.02
C ALA A 55 -12.43 -30.78 12.98
N PRO A 56 -11.66 -31.86 13.13
CA PRO A 56 -10.21 -31.80 13.07
C PRO A 56 -9.81 -31.56 11.62
N HIS A 57 -9.55 -30.30 11.28
CA HIS A 57 -9.08 -29.93 9.95
C HIS A 57 -7.55 -30.08 9.96
N VAL A 58 -7.12 -31.18 9.35
CA VAL A 58 -5.78 -31.38 8.80
C VAL A 58 -5.31 -30.06 8.19
N GLY A 59 -4.14 -29.60 8.62
CA GLY A 59 -3.68 -28.24 8.43
C GLY A 59 -3.62 -27.76 6.97
N GLY A 60 -3.63 -26.42 6.83
CA GLY A 60 -2.85 -25.78 5.78
C GLY A 60 -3.50 -24.66 4.97
N VAL A 61 -4.84 -24.48 4.96
CA VAL A 61 -5.46 -23.63 3.92
C VAL A 61 -6.14 -22.35 4.44
N GLY A 62 -6.33 -22.20 5.76
CA GLY A 62 -7.05 -21.05 6.32
C GLY A 62 -6.43 -20.39 7.56
N ASP A 63 -5.26 -20.84 8.01
CA ASP A 63 -4.62 -20.30 9.21
C ASP A 63 -3.69 -19.11 8.86
N PRO A 64 -3.99 -17.89 9.33
CA PRO A 64 -3.14 -16.72 9.11
C PRO A 64 -1.73 -16.89 9.71
N ALA A 65 -1.57 -17.67 10.78
CA ALA A 65 -0.27 -17.91 11.41
C ALA A 65 0.63 -18.79 10.54
N ALA A 66 0.08 -19.89 10.00
CA ALA A 66 0.80 -20.78 9.09
C ALA A 66 1.19 -20.09 7.77
N ALA A 67 0.30 -19.27 7.21
CA ALA A 67 0.58 -18.47 6.02
C ALA A 67 1.67 -17.42 6.28
N ALA A 68 1.68 -16.80 7.46
CA ALA A 68 2.73 -15.87 7.86
C ALA A 68 4.09 -16.59 8.07
N ASP A 69 4.10 -17.83 8.57
CA ASP A 69 5.31 -18.66 8.66
C ASP A 69 5.89 -19.03 7.31
N GLU A 70 5.04 -19.34 6.32
CA GLU A 70 5.47 -19.59 4.95
C GLU A 70 6.14 -18.35 4.34
N VAL A 71 5.50 -17.17 4.46
CA VAL A 71 6.09 -15.89 4.04
C VAL A 71 7.43 -15.63 4.74
N ARG A 72 7.54 -15.89 6.05
CA ARG A 72 8.80 -15.73 6.80
C ARG A 72 9.91 -16.64 6.27
N ARG A 73 9.57 -17.88 5.91
CA ARG A 73 10.53 -18.84 5.32
C ARG A 73 10.97 -18.40 3.93
N GLU A 74 10.03 -18.02 3.07
CA GLU A 74 10.34 -17.51 1.72
C GLU A 74 11.23 -16.26 1.78
N VAL A 75 10.93 -15.31 2.67
CA VAL A 75 11.77 -14.11 2.88
C VAL A 75 13.19 -14.49 3.32
N THR A 76 13.32 -15.49 4.19
CA THR A 76 14.64 -16.00 4.64
C THR A 76 15.40 -16.63 3.48
N GLN A 77 14.73 -17.39 2.63
CA GLN A 77 15.33 -18.00 1.44
C GLN A 77 15.73 -16.94 0.40
N ILE A 78 14.90 -15.93 0.16
CA ILE A 78 15.24 -14.78 -0.70
C ILE A 78 16.50 -14.09 -0.19
N ARG A 79 16.61 -13.81 1.12
CA ARG A 79 17.81 -13.21 1.71
C ARG A 79 19.06 -14.07 1.48
N GLY A 80 18.95 -15.39 1.62
CA GLY A 80 20.04 -16.32 1.33
C GLY A 80 20.45 -16.34 -0.14
N MET A 81 19.50 -16.23 -1.07
CA MET A 81 19.77 -16.12 -2.50
C MET A 81 20.41 -14.78 -2.87
N CYS A 82 19.98 -13.67 -2.26
CA CYS A 82 20.61 -12.36 -2.43
C CYS A 82 22.09 -12.41 -2.00
N ALA A 83 22.38 -12.96 -0.82
CA ALA A 83 23.76 -13.08 -0.35
C ALA A 83 24.63 -13.96 -1.27
N GLN A 84 24.06 -15.03 -1.85
CA GLN A 84 24.75 -15.88 -2.83
C GLN A 84 24.98 -15.14 -4.16
N MET A 85 23.97 -14.44 -4.67
CA MET A 85 24.11 -13.58 -5.85
C MET A 85 25.18 -12.50 -5.64
N ASP A 86 25.24 -11.88 -4.46
CA ASP A 86 26.26 -10.88 -4.11
C ASP A 86 27.67 -11.46 -4.08
N ARG A 87 27.85 -12.70 -3.61
CA ARG A 87 29.14 -13.39 -3.62
C ARG A 87 29.57 -13.72 -5.04
N LEU A 88 28.68 -14.30 -5.85
CA LEU A 88 28.94 -14.60 -7.27
C LEU A 88 29.28 -13.33 -8.03
N TRP A 89 28.51 -12.27 -7.79
CA TRP A 89 28.71 -10.95 -8.36
C TRP A 89 30.09 -10.36 -8.02
N ARG A 90 30.50 -10.44 -6.74
CA ARG A 90 31.83 -9.98 -6.30
C ARG A 90 32.98 -10.82 -6.83
N SER A 91 32.72 -12.08 -7.19
CA SER A 91 33.73 -13.00 -7.74
C SER A 91 34.06 -12.74 -9.22
N ILE A 92 33.27 -11.91 -9.92
CA ILE A 92 33.52 -11.56 -11.33
C ILE A 92 34.74 -10.62 -11.44
N PRO A 93 35.83 -11.04 -12.10
CA PRO A 93 37.07 -10.26 -12.16
C PRO A 93 36.99 -9.04 -13.12
N ALA A 94 35.99 -9.00 -14.00
CA ALA A 94 35.83 -7.92 -14.98
C ALA A 94 35.25 -6.64 -14.35
N LYS A 95 36.12 -5.64 -14.09
CA LYS A 95 35.76 -4.32 -13.53
C LYS A 95 34.65 -3.60 -14.33
N GLY A 96 34.69 -3.69 -15.67
CA GLY A 96 33.70 -3.06 -16.54
C GLY A 96 32.28 -3.60 -16.37
N GLN A 97 32.11 -4.93 -16.20
CA GLN A 97 30.81 -5.53 -15.92
C GLN A 97 30.29 -5.09 -14.55
N ARG A 98 31.19 -5.04 -13.56
CA ARG A 98 30.86 -4.60 -12.20
C ARG A 98 30.31 -3.19 -12.14
N ASP A 99 30.94 -2.26 -12.85
CA ASP A 99 30.55 -0.85 -12.86
C ASP A 99 29.22 -0.62 -13.61
N LEU A 100 28.93 -1.45 -14.62
CA LEU A 100 27.71 -1.35 -15.42
C LEU A 100 26.46 -1.75 -14.62
N TRP A 101 26.56 -2.84 -13.87
CA TRP A 101 25.49 -3.26 -12.94
C TRP A 101 25.35 -2.33 -11.76
N LYS A 102 26.45 -1.80 -11.21
CA LYS A 102 26.39 -0.79 -10.14
C LYS A 102 25.56 0.41 -10.58
N ARG A 103 25.84 0.96 -11.77
CA ARG A 103 25.05 2.05 -12.37
C ARG A 103 23.58 1.66 -12.54
N LYS A 104 23.30 0.42 -12.96
CA LYS A 104 21.91 -0.06 -13.14
C LYS A 104 21.16 -0.21 -11.81
N VAL A 105 21.83 -0.66 -10.75
CA VAL A 105 21.26 -0.74 -9.40
C VAL A 105 20.98 0.65 -8.84
N GLU A 106 21.90 1.58 -9.03
CA GLU A 106 21.76 2.97 -8.61
C GLU A 106 20.56 3.64 -9.31
N GLN A 107 20.46 3.50 -10.64
CA GLN A 107 19.30 3.98 -11.42
C GLN A 107 17.97 3.41 -10.92
N LEU A 108 17.89 2.10 -10.67
CA LEU A 108 16.68 1.48 -10.14
C LEU A 108 16.33 1.99 -8.72
N SER A 109 17.34 2.31 -7.91
CA SER A 109 17.11 2.86 -6.57
C SER A 109 16.59 4.30 -6.63
N GLU A 110 17.13 5.13 -7.53
CA GLU A 110 16.67 6.50 -7.77
C GLU A 110 15.23 6.51 -8.29
N GLU A 111 14.90 5.64 -9.24
CA GLU A 111 13.53 5.50 -9.78
C GLU A 111 12.52 5.18 -8.66
N ARG A 112 12.85 4.24 -7.76
CA ARG A 112 11.96 3.88 -6.64
C ARG A 112 11.81 5.00 -5.61
N ILE A 113 12.86 5.79 -5.38
CA ILE A 113 12.79 6.96 -4.50
C ILE A 113 11.89 8.03 -5.12
N LEU A 114 11.99 8.26 -6.43
CA LEU A 114 11.14 9.21 -7.15
C LEU A 114 9.68 8.77 -7.18
N GLU A 115 9.41 7.50 -7.45
CA GLU A 115 8.05 6.92 -7.43
C GLU A 115 7.41 7.04 -6.04
N ALA A 116 8.19 6.80 -4.97
CA ALA A 116 7.72 7.00 -3.60
C ALA A 116 7.43 8.47 -3.29
N LYS A 117 8.26 9.40 -3.79
CA LYS A 117 8.04 10.85 -3.65
C LYS A 117 6.78 11.31 -4.38
N GLU A 118 6.60 10.90 -5.62
CA GLU A 118 5.40 11.21 -6.41
C GLU A 118 4.13 10.71 -5.69
N ARG A 119 4.19 9.48 -5.15
CA ARG A 119 3.07 8.92 -4.38
C ARG A 119 2.77 9.72 -3.11
N THR A 120 3.79 10.26 -2.43
CA THR A 120 3.59 11.15 -1.27
C THR A 120 3.01 12.50 -1.68
N GLU A 121 3.45 13.08 -2.79
CA GLU A 121 2.93 14.36 -3.31
C GLU A 121 1.46 14.24 -3.75
N LEU A 122 1.10 13.14 -4.42
CA LEU A 122 -0.29 12.86 -4.77
C LEU A 122 -1.18 12.71 -3.54
N PHE A 123 -0.66 12.06 -2.49
CA PHE A 123 -1.39 11.90 -1.23
C PHE A 123 -1.56 13.24 -0.50
N GLU A 124 -0.51 14.07 -0.45
CA GLU A 124 -0.57 15.41 0.15
C GLU A 124 -1.57 16.32 -0.58
N ARG A 125 -1.56 16.29 -1.92
CA ARG A 125 -2.51 17.05 -2.74
C ARG A 125 -3.96 16.62 -2.50
N ALA A 126 -4.21 15.32 -2.44
CA ALA A 126 -5.56 14.80 -2.16
C ALA A 126 -6.05 15.20 -0.77
N ASN A 127 -5.16 15.21 0.23
CA ASN A 127 -5.50 15.63 1.60
C ASN A 127 -5.77 17.14 1.69
N GLY A 128 -5.00 17.97 0.98
CA GLY A 128 -5.24 19.40 0.87
C GLY A 128 -6.60 19.73 0.26
N GLU A 129 -6.99 19.01 -0.80
CA GLU A 129 -8.29 19.16 -1.45
C GLU A 129 -9.44 18.76 -0.50
N SER A 130 -9.31 17.65 0.22
CA SER A 130 -10.31 17.22 1.20
C SER A 130 -10.46 18.22 2.35
N SER A 131 -9.36 18.83 2.80
CA SER A 131 -9.38 19.88 3.83
C SER A 131 -10.12 21.13 3.37
N HIS A 132 -9.94 21.53 2.10
CA HIS A 132 -10.66 22.66 1.52
C HIS A 132 -12.18 22.41 1.45
N VAL A 133 -12.58 21.23 0.99
CA VAL A 133 -14.00 20.84 0.88
C VAL A 133 -14.69 20.84 2.25
N LEU A 134 -14.04 20.30 3.29
CA LEU A 134 -14.61 20.31 4.65
C LEU A 134 -14.85 21.74 5.15
N ARG A 135 -13.91 22.65 4.89
CA ARG A 135 -14.03 24.05 5.31
C ARG A 135 -15.20 24.77 4.62
N ILE A 136 -15.47 24.45 3.36
CA ILE A 136 -16.64 24.99 2.63
C ILE A 136 -17.95 24.57 3.32
N PHE A 137 -18.08 23.30 3.70
CA PHE A 137 -19.30 22.82 4.38
C PHE A 137 -19.50 23.47 5.74
N ASP A 138 -18.43 23.70 6.51
CA ASP A 138 -18.51 24.41 7.77
C ASP A 138 -18.94 25.87 7.57
N ASP A 139 -18.36 26.57 6.59
CA ASP A 139 -18.71 27.95 6.24
C ASP A 139 -20.18 28.06 5.80
N GLU A 140 -20.66 27.13 4.96
CA GLU A 140 -22.06 27.07 4.51
C GLU A 140 -23.03 26.74 5.66
N ALA A 141 -22.67 25.81 6.54
CA ALA A 141 -23.47 25.47 7.71
C ALA A 141 -23.60 26.67 8.66
N GLN A 142 -22.50 27.39 8.88
CA GLN A 142 -22.49 28.60 9.69
C GLN A 142 -23.36 29.70 9.06
N ALA A 143 -23.27 29.90 7.74
CA ALA A 143 -24.11 30.85 7.01
C ALA A 143 -25.59 30.49 7.12
N MET A 144 -25.96 29.22 6.98
CA MET A 144 -27.34 28.75 7.13
C MET A 144 -27.87 28.95 8.55
N GLN A 145 -27.08 28.66 9.58
CA GLN A 145 -27.48 28.91 10.97
C GLN A 145 -27.67 30.41 11.25
N SER A 146 -26.80 31.25 10.69
CA SER A 146 -26.92 32.71 10.78
C SER A 146 -28.17 33.24 10.08
N ALA A 147 -28.49 32.74 8.89
CA ALA A 147 -29.71 33.10 8.18
C ALA A 147 -30.97 32.70 8.98
N ARG A 148 -30.98 31.50 9.57
CA ARG A 148 -32.09 31.03 10.43
C ARG A 148 -32.24 31.87 11.68
N SER A 149 -31.15 32.21 12.35
CA SER A 149 -31.20 33.04 13.56
C SER A 149 -31.69 34.46 13.25
N SER A 150 -31.25 35.03 12.12
CA SER A 150 -31.70 36.32 11.63
C SER A 150 -33.20 36.32 11.26
N SER A 151 -33.67 35.27 10.56
CA SER A 151 -35.09 35.11 10.20
C SER A 151 -35.98 35.09 11.43
N ARG A 152 -35.61 34.31 12.46
CA ARG A 152 -36.35 34.24 13.72
C ARG A 152 -36.37 35.60 14.44
N MET A 153 -35.25 36.32 14.43
CA MET A 153 -35.18 37.66 15.04
C MET A 153 -36.17 38.63 14.39
N LEU A 154 -36.29 38.59 13.05
CA LEU A 154 -37.22 39.43 12.30
C LEU A 154 -38.68 39.05 12.56
N GLU A 155 -39.00 37.75 12.62
CA GLU A 155 -40.34 37.27 12.99
C GLU A 155 -40.73 37.76 14.39
N GLU A 156 -39.84 37.61 15.38
CA GLU A 156 -40.09 38.09 16.74
C GLU A 156 -40.25 39.61 16.81
N ALA A 157 -39.50 40.37 16.01
CA ALA A 157 -39.62 41.83 15.93
C ALA A 157 -40.95 42.25 15.28
N TYR A 158 -41.37 41.54 14.23
CA TYR A 158 -42.65 41.75 13.57
C TYR A 158 -43.83 41.48 14.51
N ASP A 159 -43.83 40.33 15.20
CA ASP A 159 -44.89 39.95 16.14
C ASP A 159 -45.03 40.97 17.27
N ARG A 160 -43.90 41.44 17.84
CA ARG A 160 -43.91 42.51 18.85
C ARG A 160 -44.52 43.79 18.28
N GLY A 161 -44.15 44.17 17.05
CA GLY A 161 -44.70 45.34 16.37
C GLY A 161 -46.22 45.26 16.18
N VAL A 162 -46.72 44.11 15.69
CA VAL A 162 -48.16 43.86 15.50
C VAL A 162 -48.90 43.89 16.84
N ALA A 163 -48.37 43.27 17.89
CA ALA A 163 -48.99 43.27 19.21
C ALA A 163 -49.13 44.69 19.79
N ILE A 164 -48.10 45.54 19.61
CA ILE A 164 -48.16 46.94 20.02
C ILE A 164 -49.28 47.67 19.25
N LEU A 165 -49.33 47.53 17.92
CA LEU A 165 -50.37 48.16 17.10
C LEU A 165 -51.78 47.70 17.49
N HIS A 166 -51.97 46.39 17.70
CA HIS A 166 -53.24 45.84 18.16
C HIS A 166 -53.63 46.43 19.52
N SER A 167 -52.70 46.52 20.48
CA SER A 167 -52.97 47.11 21.79
C SER A 167 -53.39 48.59 21.74
N MET A 168 -52.82 49.36 20.82
CA MET A 168 -53.18 50.77 20.61
C MET A 168 -54.58 50.91 20.00
N LEU A 169 -54.92 50.05 19.04
CA LEU A 169 -56.25 50.03 18.41
C LEU A 169 -57.34 49.65 19.42
N THR A 170 -57.08 48.67 20.29
CA THR A 170 -58.05 48.25 21.32
C THR A 170 -58.23 49.30 22.44
N ARG A 171 -57.17 50.06 22.80
CA ARG A 171 -57.25 51.13 23.82
C ARG A 171 -57.83 52.46 23.33
N GLY A 172 -58.06 52.63 22.02
CA GLY A 172 -58.64 53.86 21.44
C GLY A 172 -60.16 53.82 21.25
N ILE A 173 -60.85 52.78 21.74
CA ILE A 173 -62.29 52.56 21.56
C ILE A 173 -63.10 52.75 22.88
N ASP A 174 -62.44 53.07 24.01
CA ASP A 174 -63.07 53.56 25.24
C ASP A 174 -62.84 55.07 25.41
#